data_AF-A0A7H0VF35-F1
#
_entry.id   AF-A0A7H0VF35-F1
#
_cell.length_a   1.000
_cell.length_b   1.000
_cell.length_c   1.000
_cell.angle_alpha   90.00
_cell.angle_beta   90.00
_cell.angle_gamma   90.00
#
_symmetry.space_group_name_H-M   'P 1'
#
loop_
_entity.id
_entity.type
_entity.pdbx_description
1 polymer ?
#
loop_
_entity_poly.entity_id
_entity_poly.type
_entity_poly.pdbx_seq_one_letter_code
_entity_poly.pdbx_strand_id
1 'polypeptide(L)'
;MIKQIKQTIHPFLLLWIFAILFPLFSLSNLEDDGWTINLHDTYYVISQKEIIILHSVYLILSGGLYWLMRKRKLINGLSIFHVLACFLIPMYLMLMNRNKWDPSTHALIYKL
;
A
#
# COMPACT_ATOMS: atom_id res chain seq x y z
N MET A 1 1.28 22.76 -31.59
CA MET A 1 0.30 23.16 -30.56
C MET A 1 -0.16 21.89 -29.84
N ILE A 2 0.47 21.53 -28.72
CA ILE A 2 0.17 20.28 -28.00
C ILE A 2 -1.16 20.47 -27.26
N LYS A 3 -2.18 19.74 -27.72
CA LYS A 3 -3.51 19.72 -27.13
C LYS A 3 -3.36 19.17 -25.71
N GLN A 4 -3.48 20.03 -24.68
CA GLN A 4 -3.50 19.60 -23.29
C GLN A 4 -4.70 18.65 -23.12
N ILE A 5 -4.42 17.35 -23.10
CA ILE A 5 -5.37 16.32 -22.70
C ILE A 5 -5.68 16.59 -21.23
N LYS A 6 -6.77 17.31 -20.98
CA LYS A 6 -7.30 17.59 -19.64
C LYS A 6 -7.99 16.32 -19.11
N GLN A 7 -7.24 15.23 -18.99
CA GLN A 7 -7.66 14.08 -18.21
C GLN A 7 -7.52 14.49 -16.75
N THR A 8 -8.59 15.01 -16.17
CA THR A 8 -8.65 15.32 -14.74
C THR A 8 -8.80 14.00 -13.99
N ILE A 9 -7.68 13.30 -13.82
CA ILE A 9 -7.59 12.19 -12.87
C ILE A 9 -7.94 12.79 -11.51
N HIS A 10 -9.04 12.33 -10.93
CA HIS A 10 -9.51 12.79 -9.64
C HIS A 10 -8.80 11.99 -8.54
N PRO A 11 -7.94 12.62 -7.71
CA PRO A 11 -7.13 11.92 -6.70
C PRO A 11 -7.97 11.06 -5.75
N PHE A 12 -9.14 11.57 -5.35
CA PHE A 12 -10.04 10.84 -4.44
C PHE A 12 -10.52 9.50 -5.01
N LEU A 13 -10.78 9.45 -6.32
CA LEU A 13 -11.29 8.26 -6.97
C LEU A 13 -10.21 7.18 -7.05
N LEU A 14 -8.97 7.57 -7.34
CA LEU A 14 -7.83 6.64 -7.29
C LEU A 14 -7.60 6.09 -5.88
N LEU A 15 -7.62 6.95 -4.86
CA LEU A 15 -7.40 6.53 -3.47
C LEU A 15 -8.49 5.54 -3.01
N TRP A 16 -9.75 5.75 -3.39
CA TRP A 16 -10.83 4.82 -3.08
C TRP A 16 -10.72 3.50 -3.84
N ILE A 17 -10.31 3.52 -5.11
CA ILE A 17 -10.01 2.29 -5.86
C ILE A 17 -8.90 1.51 -5.15
N PHE A 18 -7.82 2.18 -4.75
CA PHE A 18 -6.71 1.54 -4.03
C PHE A 18 -7.14 0.98 -2.66
N ALA A 19 -8.01 1.69 -1.94
CA ALA A 19 -8.55 1.22 -0.67
C ALA A 19 -9.31 -0.12 -0.77
N ILE A 20 -9.88 -0.42 -1.94
CA ILE A 20 -10.55 -1.70 -2.21
C ILE A 20 -9.55 -2.72 -2.75
N LEU A 21 -8.64 -2.32 -3.65
CA LEU A 21 -7.68 -3.22 -4.28
C LEU A 21 -6.68 -3.83 -3.29
N PHE A 22 -6.16 -3.06 -2.33
CA PHE A 22 -5.14 -3.56 -1.40
C PHE A 22 -5.65 -4.70 -0.50
N PRO A 23 -6.84 -4.61 0.15
CA PRO A 23 -7.42 -5.73 0.88
C PRO A 23 -7.69 -6.94 0.00
N LEU A 24 -8.21 -6.73 -1.22
CA LEU A 24 -8.48 -7.82 -2.16
C LEU A 24 -7.19 -8.58 -2.52
N PHE A 25 -6.10 -7.85 -2.79
CA PHE A 25 -4.80 -8.45 -3.07
C PHE A 25 -4.19 -9.15 -1.84
N SER A 26 -4.48 -8.66 -0.63
CA SER A 26 -4.09 -9.34 0.61
C SER A 26 -4.83 -10.66 0.80
N LEU A 27 -6.11 -10.73 0.45
CA LEU A 27 -6.91 -11.96 0.59
C LEU A 27 -6.43 -13.07 -0.35
N SER A 28 -5.84 -12.73 -1.51
CA SER A 28 -5.25 -13.71 -2.42
C SER A 28 -3.89 -14.26 -1.96
N ASN A 29 -3.21 -13.59 -1.02
CA ASN A 29 -1.91 -14.01 -0.47
C ASN A 29 -2.11 -14.58 0.93
N LEU A 30 -2.77 -15.74 1.02
CA LEU A 30 -3.28 -16.35 2.26
C LEU A 30 -2.21 -16.79 3.29
N GLU A 31 -0.93 -16.74 2.95
CA GLU A 31 0.15 -17.13 3.87
C GLU A 31 0.53 -15.96 4.78
N ASP A 32 0.47 -16.17 6.10
CA ASP A 32 0.79 -15.18 7.15
C ASP A 32 2.30 -14.96 7.34
N ASP A 33 3.12 -15.38 6.37
CA ASP A 33 4.59 -15.21 6.35
C ASP A 33 4.97 -13.76 5.96
N GLY A 34 4.17 -12.82 6.45
CA GLY A 34 4.23 -11.39 6.23
C GLY A 34 5.30 -10.67 7.03
N TRP A 35 5.43 -9.37 6.78
CA TRP A 35 6.08 -8.49 7.74
C TRP A 35 5.28 -8.48 9.05
N THR A 36 5.97 -8.86 10.12
CA THR A 36 5.47 -8.74 11.50
C THR A 36 6.23 -7.63 12.20
N ILE A 37 5.50 -6.68 12.77
CA ILE A 37 6.09 -5.64 13.62
C ILE A 37 5.78 -6.03 15.05
N ASN A 38 6.82 -6.43 15.77
CA ASN A 38 6.73 -6.64 17.21
C ASN A 38 6.74 -5.27 17.88
N LEU A 39 5.66 -4.94 18.58
CA LEU A 39 5.58 -3.72 19.35
C LEU A 39 6.35 -3.95 20.65
N HIS A 40 7.54 -3.36 20.77
CA HIS A 40 8.44 -3.53 21.91
C HIS A 40 7.68 -3.33 23.24
N ASP A 41 7.90 -4.24 24.19
CA ASP A 41 7.22 -4.32 25.50
C ASP A 41 5.73 -4.71 25.47
N THR A 42 5.22 -5.20 24.34
CA THR A 42 3.93 -5.88 24.28
C THR A 42 4.07 -7.23 23.57
N TYR A 43 3.33 -8.25 24.01
CA TYR A 43 3.23 -9.52 23.28
C TYR A 43 2.39 -9.41 21.99
N TYR A 44 2.12 -8.18 21.54
CA TYR A 44 1.28 -7.91 20.39
C TYR A 44 2.13 -7.79 19.13
N VAL A 45 1.80 -8.61 18.14
CA VAL A 45 2.46 -8.67 16.84
C VAL A 45 1.48 -8.13 15.81
N ILE A 46 1.85 -7.02 15.16
CA ILE A 46 1.05 -6.49 14.06
C ILE A 46 1.39 -7.30 12.81
N SER A 47 0.40 -8.01 12.31
CA SER A 47 0.47 -8.78 11.07
C SER A 47 0.33 -7.88 9.84
N GLN A 48 0.81 -8.37 8.70
CA GLN A 48 0.65 -7.68 7.42
C GLN A 48 -0.82 -7.42 7.06
N LYS A 49 -1.73 -8.31 7.44
CA LYS A 49 -3.18 -8.14 7.21
C LYS A 49 -3.72 -6.91 7.96
N GLU A 50 -3.34 -6.74 9.23
CA GLU A 50 -3.75 -5.58 10.03
C GLU A 50 -3.17 -4.27 9.45
N ILE A 51 -1.92 -4.29 8.98
CA ILE A 51 -1.30 -3.14 8.30
C ILE A 51 -2.09 -2.75 7.05
N ILE A 52 -2.50 -3.72 6.24
CA ILE A 52 -3.26 -3.47 5.01
C ILE A 52 -4.65 -2.91 5.31
N ILE A 53 -5.33 -3.44 6.34
CA ILE A 53 -6.63 -2.92 6.79
C ILE A 53 -6.47 -1.47 7.25
N LEU A 54 -5.48 -1.19 8.10
CA LEU A 54 -5.21 0.16 8.59
C LEU A 54 -4.89 1.13 7.45
N HIS A 55 -4.05 0.71 6.50
CA HIS A 55 -3.71 1.51 5.31
C HIS A 55 -4.96 1.79 4.45
N SER A 56 -5.86 0.82 4.32
CA SER A 56 -7.11 0.99 3.55
C SER A 56 -8.04 2.01 4.20
N VAL A 57 -8.16 2.01 5.53
CA VAL A 57 -8.88 3.05 6.27
C VAL A 57 -8.26 4.42 6.02
N TYR A 58 -6.93 4.52 6.09
CA TYR A 58 -6.21 5.76 5.78
C TYR A 58 -6.47 6.25 4.34
N LEU A 59 -6.52 5.36 3.35
CA LEU A 59 -6.84 5.71 1.96
C LEU A 59 -8.27 6.22 1.79
N ILE A 60 -9.25 5.62 2.47
CA ILE A 60 -10.65 6.07 2.46
C ILE A 60 -10.75 7.50 3.02
N LEU A 61 -10.13 7.74 4.19
CA LEU A 61 -10.12 9.04 4.84
C LEU A 61 -9.42 10.10 3.96
N SER A 62 -8.26 9.76 3.42
CA SER A 62 -7.50 10.65 2.52
C SER A 62 -8.29 10.96 1.25
N GLY A 63 -8.93 9.96 0.63
CA GLY A 63 -9.83 10.15 -0.51
C GLY A 63 -11.01 11.05 -0.15
N GLY A 64 -11.59 10.90 1.04
CA GLY A 64 -12.61 11.79 1.59
C GLY A 64 -12.14 13.24 1.70
N LEU A 65 -10.92 13.47 2.20
CA LEU A 65 -10.32 14.81 2.25
C LEU A 65 -10.15 15.43 0.86
N TYR A 66 -9.59 14.68 -0.09
CA TYR A 66 -9.47 15.15 -1.48
C TYR A 66 -10.84 15.43 -2.13
N TRP A 67 -11.85 14.60 -1.84
CA TRP A 67 -13.21 14.78 -2.33
C TRP A 67 -13.89 16.02 -1.74
N LEU A 68 -13.69 16.29 -0.45
CA LEU A 68 -14.19 17.49 0.22
C LEU A 68 -13.51 18.75 -0.34
N MET A 69 -12.21 18.66 -0.62
CA MET A 69 -11.42 19.75 -1.17
C MET A 69 -11.55 19.91 -2.69
N ARG A 70 -12.37 19.12 -3.39
CA ARG A 70 -12.47 19.13 -4.87
C ARG A 70 -12.79 20.51 -5.48
N LYS A 71 -13.48 21.37 -4.74
CA LYS A 71 -13.82 22.74 -5.16
C LYS A 71 -12.64 23.71 -5.02
N ARG A 72 -11.67 23.38 -4.17
CA ARG A 72 -10.39 24.08 -4.05
C ARG A 72 -9.47 23.49 -5.12
N LYS A 73 -8.81 24.31 -5.93
CA LYS A 73 -7.88 23.86 -6.98
C LYS A 73 -6.60 23.28 -6.36
N LEU A 74 -6.71 22.19 -5.61
CA LEU A 74 -5.62 21.54 -4.89
C LEU A 74 -4.80 20.60 -5.76
N ILE A 75 -5.25 20.30 -6.99
CA ILE A 75 -4.54 19.41 -7.91
C ILE A 75 -3.24 20.09 -8.35
N ASN A 76 -2.18 19.81 -7.60
CA ASN A 76 -0.81 20.25 -7.80
C ASN A 76 0.12 19.03 -7.78
N GLY A 77 1.42 19.25 -8.04
CA GLY A 77 2.41 18.17 -8.03
C GLY A 77 2.44 17.37 -6.72
N LEU A 78 2.15 18.02 -5.58
CA LEU A 78 2.12 17.36 -4.28
C LEU A 78 0.97 16.34 -4.16
N SER A 79 -0.20 16.64 -4.72
CA SER A 79 -1.33 15.71 -4.75
C SER A 79 -1.01 14.46 -5.58
N ILE A 80 -0.32 14.64 -6.71
CA ILE A 80 0.12 13.53 -7.55
C ILE A 80 1.15 12.68 -6.81
N PHE A 81 2.16 13.33 -6.21
CA PHE A 81 3.18 12.65 -5.41
C PHE A 81 2.55 11.85 -4.26
N HIS A 82 1.59 12.44 -3.55
CA HIS A 82 0.90 11.77 -2.45
C HIS A 82 0.15 10.51 -2.91
N VAL A 83 -0.62 10.58 -4.00
CA VAL A 83 -1.34 9.42 -4.55
C VAL A 83 -0.36 8.34 -5.00
N LEU A 84 0.73 8.71 -5.67
CA LEU A 84 1.77 7.77 -6.09
C LEU A 84 2.46 7.11 -4.90
N ALA A 85 2.83 7.87 -3.88
CA ALA A 85 3.46 7.34 -2.66
C ALA A 85 2.52 6.38 -1.92
N CYS A 86 1.23 6.73 -1.81
CA CYS A 86 0.21 5.88 -1.20
C CYS A 86 -0.01 4.55 -1.93
N PHE A 87 0.37 4.45 -3.21
CA PHE A 87 0.30 3.22 -4.00
C PHE A 87 1.63 2.46 -4.02
N LEU A 88 2.73 3.14 -4.36
CA LEU A 88 4.02 2.52 -4.60
C LEU A 88 4.68 1.98 -3.34
N ILE A 89 4.58 2.70 -2.21
CA ILE A 89 5.24 2.29 -0.96
C ILE A 89 4.65 0.97 -0.43
N PRO A 90 3.31 0.85 -0.23
CA PRO A 90 2.73 -0.42 0.21
C PRO A 90 2.96 -1.54 -0.80
N MET A 91 2.83 -1.25 -2.11
CA MET A 91 3.06 -2.25 -3.15
C MET A 91 4.50 -2.79 -3.09
N TYR A 92 5.49 -1.92 -2.90
CA TYR A 92 6.88 -2.33 -2.75
C TYR A 92 7.09 -3.22 -1.52
N LEU A 93 6.52 -2.85 -0.37
CA LEU A 93 6.61 -3.64 0.87
C LEU A 93 5.99 -5.04 0.69
N MET A 94 4.84 -5.13 0.01
CA MET A 94 4.18 -6.40 -0.28
C MET A 94 5.00 -7.28 -1.24
N LEU A 95 5.63 -6.69 -2.27
CA LEU A 95 6.47 -7.44 -3.21
C LEU A 95 7.79 -7.89 -2.59
N MET A 96 8.42 -7.07 -1.76
CA MET A 96 9.63 -7.45 -1.04
C MET A 96 9.39 -8.62 -0.08
N ASN A 97 8.19 -8.72 0.50
CA ASN A 97 7.86 -9.83 1.38
C ASN A 97 7.92 -11.19 0.68
N ARG A 98 7.55 -11.25 -0.60
CA ARG A 98 7.50 -12.49 -1.38
C ARG A 98 8.88 -13.14 -1.61
N ASN A 99 9.96 -12.40 -1.40
CA ASN A 99 11.32 -12.84 -1.72
C ASN A 99 12.10 -13.40 -0.51
N LYS A 100 11.44 -13.76 0.59
CA LYS A 100 12.15 -14.25 1.79
C LYS A 100 12.05 -15.77 1.99
N TRP A 101 13.25 -16.36 1.97
CA TRP A 101 13.69 -17.64 2.55
C TRP A 101 13.14 -18.93 1.94
N ASP A 102 13.87 -19.46 0.95
CA ASP A 102 13.79 -20.87 0.58
C ASP A 102 14.77 -21.67 1.46
N PRO A 103 14.29 -22.51 2.40
CA PRO A 103 15.14 -23.34 3.25
C PRO A 103 16.10 -24.24 2.46
N SER A 104 15.73 -24.63 1.23
CA SER A 104 16.50 -25.54 0.40
C SER A 104 17.84 -24.95 -0.06
N THR A 105 17.91 -23.62 -0.21
CA THR A 105 19.14 -22.92 -0.59
C THR A 105 20.16 -22.81 0.56
N HIS A 106 19.71 -22.85 1.81
CA HIS A 106 20.57 -22.75 3.00
C HIS A 106 20.94 -24.11 3.61
N ALA A 107 20.15 -25.16 3.38
CA ALA A 107 20.48 -26.52 3.82
C ALA A 107 21.75 -27.10 3.17
N LEU A 108 22.18 -26.55 2.02
CA LEU A 108 23.42 -26.91 1.34
C LEU A 108 24.68 -26.34 2.03
N ILE A 109 24.55 -25.27 2.80
CA ILE A 109 25.71 -24.60 3.43
C ILE A 109 26.17 -25.34 4.69
N TYR A 110 25.29 -26.09 5.36
CA TYR A 110 25.61 -26.82 6.60
C TYR A 110 25.96 -28.30 6.38
N LYS A 111 26.19 -28.73 5.13
CA LYS A 111 26.59 -30.10 4.78
C LYS A 111 28.06 -30.23 4.32
N LEU A 112 28.88 -29.20 4.52
CA LEU A 112 30.35 -29.23 4.33
C LEU A 112 31.05 -29.12 5.68
#